data_AF-A0AAD1SCF6-F1
#
_entry.id   AF-A0AAD1SCF6-F1
#
_cell.length_a   1.000
_cell.length_b   1.000
_cell.length_c   1.000
_cell.angle_alpha   90.00
_cell.angle_beta   90.00
_cell.angle_gamma   90.00
#
_symmetry.space_group_name_H-M   'P 1'
#
loop_
_entity.id
_entity.type
_entity.pdbx_description
1 polymer ?
#
loop_
_entity_poly.entity_id
_entity_poly.type
_entity_poly.pdbx_seq_one_letter_code
_entity_poly.pdbx_strand_id
1 'polypeptide(L)'
;MYSIFSVSTHRWELLMENLGVTVKRLSQTRWSAHYDDVKPVRASFEKLTSALEKLCNPKENVDTRGSAQMLLSAVCDFSFLCYLSFWCEVLQEVNITQKYLQTVGLTLEKCIVKLQGLKAFLADQRSEIVEKAICYATTTCKEMDISMERRGSVKLRKTMPGEKAKDAGFTLPEEMKSAMFEYLDRFHHELEIRSQAIEKILSMFAVIQPNSLVVATEKDIRNYTPKLTEIFDEFSNEDIFREIERLRRHLEADKISVEEAKKWTALQFLEFIVKWDYVTAALCPAVCPVGGFTPKICNLQTEITSDTLRAKDWHNHITEKPSMSMKKYLRRA
;
A
#
# COMPACT_ATOMS: atom_id res chain seq x y z
N MET A 1 17.84 -16.93 2.29
CA MET A 1 18.49 -16.70 0.98
C MET A 1 19.59 -15.65 1.05
N TYR A 2 19.29 -14.34 1.20
CA TYR A 2 20.30 -13.27 1.27
C TYR A 2 21.48 -13.56 2.22
N SER A 3 21.22 -14.00 3.44
CA SER A 3 22.25 -14.29 4.45
C SER A 3 23.25 -15.37 4.04
N ILE A 4 22.87 -16.29 3.14
CA ILE A 4 23.74 -17.41 2.74
C ILE A 4 24.62 -16.99 1.57
N PHE A 5 24.04 -16.27 0.62
CA PHE A 5 24.72 -15.85 -0.61
C PHE A 5 25.57 -14.59 -0.44
N SER A 6 25.19 -13.67 0.46
CA SER A 6 25.97 -12.43 0.70
C SER A 6 27.30 -12.64 1.45
N VAL A 7 27.52 -13.83 2.01
CA VAL A 7 28.72 -14.14 2.82
C VAL A 7 29.95 -14.47 1.97
N SER A 8 29.77 -14.83 0.69
CA SER A 8 30.86 -15.24 -0.18
C SER A 8 30.63 -14.77 -1.62
N THR A 9 31.68 -14.24 -2.25
CA THR A 9 31.65 -13.80 -3.66
C THR A 9 31.33 -14.96 -4.60
N HIS A 10 31.91 -16.14 -4.36
CA HIS A 10 31.62 -17.37 -5.12
C HIS A 10 30.14 -17.76 -5.04
N ARG A 11 29.56 -17.76 -3.82
CA ARG A 11 28.12 -18.08 -3.65
C ARG A 11 27.25 -17.04 -4.35
N TRP A 12 27.63 -15.77 -4.24
CA TRP A 12 26.92 -14.65 -4.87
C TRP A 12 26.94 -14.73 -6.40
N GLU A 13 28.10 -15.01 -7.01
CA GLU A 13 28.22 -15.20 -8.46
C GLU A 13 27.34 -16.34 -8.95
N LEU A 14 27.37 -17.48 -8.23
CA LEU A 14 26.53 -18.63 -8.53
C LEU A 14 25.04 -18.27 -8.44
N LEU A 15 24.62 -17.44 -7.48
CA LEU A 15 23.25 -16.94 -7.41
C LEU A 15 22.89 -16.05 -8.61
N MET A 16 23.77 -15.12 -8.97
CA MET A 16 23.56 -14.16 -10.05
C MET A 16 23.45 -14.85 -11.42
N GLU A 17 24.29 -15.85 -11.68
CA GLU A 17 24.23 -16.67 -12.90
C GLU A 17 22.88 -17.39 -13.05
N ASN A 18 22.24 -17.77 -11.94
CA ASN A 18 21.01 -18.56 -11.94
C ASN A 18 19.73 -17.72 -11.87
N LEU A 19 19.69 -16.66 -11.05
CA LEU A 19 18.51 -15.81 -10.87
C LEU A 19 18.47 -14.58 -11.80
N GLY A 20 19.62 -14.13 -12.32
CA GLY A 20 19.72 -12.92 -13.15
C GLY A 20 19.37 -11.61 -12.43
N VAL A 21 19.20 -11.65 -11.10
CA VAL A 21 18.84 -10.50 -10.26
C VAL A 21 19.64 -10.46 -8.97
N THR A 22 19.89 -9.24 -8.49
CA THR A 22 20.53 -8.99 -7.19
C THR A 22 19.57 -9.30 -6.05
N VAL A 23 19.85 -10.34 -5.27
CA VAL A 23 19.11 -10.59 -4.01
C VAL A 23 19.55 -9.57 -2.98
N LYS A 24 18.67 -8.63 -2.62
CA LYS A 24 18.95 -7.64 -1.58
C LYS A 24 18.50 -8.17 -0.22
N ARG A 25 18.99 -7.53 0.84
CA ARG A 25 18.42 -7.76 2.17
C ARG A 25 16.96 -7.32 2.13
N LEU A 26 16.06 -8.23 2.49
CA LEU A 26 14.62 -7.95 2.51
C LEU A 26 14.35 -6.69 3.33
N SER A 27 13.69 -5.71 2.71
CA SER A 27 13.36 -4.47 3.40
C SER A 27 12.23 -4.71 4.39
N GLN A 28 12.47 -4.42 5.68
CA GLN A 28 11.40 -4.51 6.68
C GLN A 28 10.40 -3.34 6.60
N THR A 29 10.73 -2.27 5.87
CA THR A 29 9.97 -1.02 5.83
C THR A 29 9.39 -0.71 4.46
N ARG A 30 9.99 -1.19 3.36
CA ARG A 30 9.54 -0.91 1.98
C ARG A 30 8.93 -2.14 1.34
N TRP A 31 7.62 -2.29 1.48
CA TRP A 31 6.85 -3.37 0.88
C TRP A 31 6.99 -3.45 -0.65
N SER A 32 7.22 -2.32 -1.34
CA SER A 32 7.48 -2.31 -2.80
C SER A 32 8.65 -3.19 -3.22
N ALA A 33 9.66 -3.38 -2.37
CA ALA A 33 10.81 -4.22 -2.68
C ALA A 33 10.48 -5.72 -2.66
N HIS A 34 9.38 -6.13 -2.00
CA HIS A 34 9.06 -7.54 -1.81
C HIS A 34 8.63 -8.22 -3.10
N TYR A 35 7.91 -7.53 -3.98
CA TYR A 35 7.57 -8.07 -5.30
C TYR A 35 8.83 -8.29 -6.14
N ASP A 36 9.75 -7.32 -6.13
CA ASP A 36 11.00 -7.38 -6.87
C ASP A 36 11.93 -8.50 -6.36
N ASP A 37 11.79 -8.89 -5.09
CA ASP A 37 12.51 -10.03 -4.49
C ASP A 37 11.84 -11.39 -4.77
N VAL A 38 10.51 -11.47 -4.74
CA VAL A 38 9.75 -12.73 -4.89
C VAL A 38 9.63 -13.16 -6.35
N LYS A 39 9.39 -12.20 -7.26
CA LYS A 39 9.16 -12.48 -8.69
C LYS A 39 10.30 -13.29 -9.33
N PRO A 40 11.59 -12.94 -9.13
CA PRO A 40 12.68 -13.68 -9.77
C PRO A 40 12.88 -15.07 -9.17
N VAL A 41 12.62 -15.23 -7.87
CA VAL A 41 12.65 -16.53 -7.20
C VAL A 41 11.59 -17.46 -7.77
N ARG A 42 10.36 -16.97 -8.00
CA ARG A 42 9.31 -17.74 -8.67
C ARG A 42 9.68 -18.06 -10.12
N ALA A 43 10.21 -17.09 -10.87
CA ALA A 43 10.53 -17.27 -12.28
C ALA A 43 11.72 -18.21 -12.55
N SER A 44 12.66 -18.33 -11.60
CA SER A 44 13.89 -19.12 -11.75
C SER A 44 14.05 -20.17 -10.64
N PHE A 45 12.94 -20.73 -10.17
CA PHE A 45 12.94 -21.65 -9.02
C PHE A 45 13.83 -22.88 -9.25
N GLU A 46 13.72 -23.55 -10.40
CA GLU A 46 14.56 -24.72 -10.74
C GLU A 46 16.06 -24.40 -10.79
N LYS A 47 16.41 -23.21 -11.32
CA LYS A 47 17.80 -22.76 -11.37
C LYS A 47 18.33 -22.48 -9.97
N LEU A 48 17.49 -21.91 -9.10
CA LEU A 48 17.82 -21.70 -7.70
C LEU A 48 18.04 -23.03 -6.96
N THR A 49 17.20 -24.04 -7.18
CA THR A 49 17.40 -25.36 -6.54
C THR A 49 18.68 -26.02 -7.05
N SER A 50 18.94 -26.00 -8.37
CA SER A 50 20.19 -26.50 -8.95
C SER A 50 21.43 -25.78 -8.39
N ALA A 51 21.34 -24.46 -8.21
CA ALA A 51 22.40 -23.66 -7.59
C ALA A 51 22.69 -24.11 -6.15
N LEU A 52 21.64 -24.34 -5.35
CA LEU A 52 21.76 -24.82 -3.98
C LEU A 52 22.32 -26.24 -3.90
N GLU A 53 21.93 -27.13 -4.81
CA GLU A 53 22.48 -28.48 -4.92
C GLU A 53 23.99 -28.47 -5.22
N LYS A 54 24.45 -27.57 -6.10
CA LYS A 54 25.89 -27.38 -6.36
C LYS A 54 26.64 -26.95 -5.09
N LEU A 55 26.04 -26.10 -4.26
CA LEU A 55 26.62 -25.67 -2.98
C LEU A 55 26.57 -26.75 -1.89
N CYS A 56 25.81 -27.83 -2.11
CA CYS A 56 25.84 -29.02 -1.25
C CYS A 56 27.01 -29.97 -1.57
N ASN A 57 27.83 -29.67 -2.57
CA ASN A 57 28.93 -30.53 -3.00
C ASN A 57 29.96 -30.77 -1.88
N PRO A 58 30.51 -32.00 -1.73
CA PRO A 58 31.58 -32.29 -0.76
C PRO A 58 32.83 -31.41 -0.86
N LYS A 59 33.08 -30.79 -2.03
CA LYS A 59 34.20 -29.87 -2.25
C LYS A 59 34.01 -28.51 -1.55
N GLU A 60 32.78 -28.14 -1.23
CA GLU A 60 32.48 -26.92 -0.47
C GLU A 60 32.80 -27.11 1.02
N ASN A 61 33.07 -26.00 1.72
CA ASN A 61 33.31 -26.06 3.16
C ASN A 61 32.05 -26.48 3.93
N VAL A 62 32.24 -27.01 5.15
CA VAL A 62 31.16 -27.59 5.97
C VAL A 62 30.03 -26.59 6.22
N ASP A 63 30.36 -25.33 6.48
CA ASP A 63 29.37 -24.27 6.74
C ASP A 63 28.53 -23.93 5.50
N THR A 64 29.16 -23.85 4.32
CA THR A 64 28.47 -23.63 3.04
C THR A 64 27.49 -24.76 2.78
N ARG A 65 27.98 -25.99 2.87
CA ARG A 65 27.17 -27.20 2.63
C ARG A 65 26.00 -27.28 3.61
N GLY A 66 26.25 -27.09 4.90
CA GLY A 66 25.21 -27.09 5.92
C GLY A 66 24.15 -26.02 5.67
N SER A 67 24.57 -24.79 5.38
CA SER A 67 23.66 -23.67 5.09
C SER A 67 22.84 -23.90 3.81
N ALA A 68 23.48 -24.38 2.74
CA ALA A 68 22.84 -24.68 1.47
C ALA A 68 21.82 -25.81 1.62
N GLN A 69 22.17 -26.89 2.33
CA GLN A 69 21.27 -28.00 2.57
C GLN A 69 20.06 -27.62 3.41
N MET A 70 20.26 -26.81 4.46
CA MET A 70 19.16 -26.24 5.24
C MET A 70 18.23 -25.39 4.35
N LEU A 71 18.78 -24.49 3.54
CA LEU A 71 17.97 -23.64 2.66
C LEU A 71 17.26 -24.45 1.58
N LEU A 72 17.94 -25.41 0.93
CA LEU A 72 17.35 -26.31 -0.06
C LEU A 72 16.17 -27.05 0.53
N SER A 73 16.31 -27.60 1.74
CA SER A 73 15.21 -28.27 2.43
C SER A 73 14.02 -27.33 2.72
N ALA A 74 14.28 -26.05 2.99
CA ALA A 74 13.23 -25.07 3.29
C ALA A 74 12.49 -24.59 2.03
N VAL A 75 13.17 -24.47 0.89
CA VAL A 75 12.55 -24.00 -0.36
C VAL A 75 11.94 -25.12 -1.19
N CYS A 76 12.51 -26.34 -1.14
CA CYS A 76 11.93 -27.53 -1.76
C CYS A 76 10.84 -28.11 -0.86
N ASP A 77 9.83 -27.31 -0.52
CA ASP A 77 8.71 -27.65 0.33
C ASP A 77 7.39 -27.23 -0.30
N PHE A 78 6.37 -28.09 -0.20
CA PHE A 78 5.08 -27.83 -0.82
C PHE A 78 4.42 -26.54 -0.32
N SER A 79 4.49 -26.28 0.99
CA SER A 79 3.94 -25.05 1.57
C SER A 79 4.72 -23.82 1.12
N PHE A 80 6.05 -23.91 1.03
CA PHE A 80 6.88 -22.84 0.47
C PHE A 80 6.48 -22.50 -0.97
N LEU A 81 6.31 -23.51 -1.82
CA LEU A 81 5.91 -23.33 -3.22
C LEU A 81 4.51 -22.73 -3.36
N CYS A 82 3.56 -23.14 -2.52
CA CYS A 82 2.23 -22.54 -2.47
C CYS A 82 2.35 -21.04 -2.17
N TYR A 83 3.05 -20.68 -1.11
CA TYR A 83 3.21 -19.27 -0.72
C TYR A 83 4.04 -18.47 -1.71
N LEU A 84 5.04 -19.05 -2.34
CA LEU A 84 5.85 -18.39 -3.39
C LEU A 84 4.97 -17.96 -4.56
N SER A 85 4.10 -18.85 -5.05
CA SER A 85 3.17 -18.55 -6.12
C SER A 85 2.11 -17.53 -5.68
N PHE A 86 1.46 -17.78 -4.54
CA PHE A 86 0.44 -16.93 -3.95
C PHE A 86 0.91 -15.48 -3.75
N TRP A 87 2.04 -15.28 -3.06
CA TRP A 87 2.55 -13.95 -2.78
C TRP A 87 3.03 -13.24 -4.04
N CYS A 88 3.54 -13.95 -5.04
CA CYS A 88 3.93 -13.32 -6.29
C CYS A 88 2.74 -12.67 -7.01
N GLU A 89 1.57 -13.32 -7.05
CA GLU A 89 0.34 -12.73 -7.64
C GLU A 89 -0.14 -11.53 -6.82
N VAL A 90 -0.30 -11.71 -5.51
CA VAL A 90 -0.83 -10.65 -4.62
C VAL A 90 0.09 -9.43 -4.61
N LEU A 91 1.40 -9.64 -4.46
CA LEU A 91 2.38 -8.55 -4.41
C LEU A 91 2.50 -7.81 -5.75
N GLN A 92 2.21 -8.46 -6.88
CA GLN A 92 2.19 -7.80 -8.18
C GLN A 92 1.18 -6.66 -8.22
N GLU A 93 -0.09 -6.97 -7.91
CA GLU A 93 -1.17 -5.98 -7.94
C GLU A 93 -1.02 -4.91 -6.86
N VAL A 94 -0.52 -5.30 -5.68
CA VAL A 94 -0.18 -4.34 -4.63
C VAL A 94 0.92 -3.39 -5.09
N ASN A 95 1.98 -3.88 -5.75
CA ASN A 95 3.08 -3.04 -6.24
C ASN A 95 2.61 -2.07 -7.33
N ILE A 96 1.77 -2.51 -8.26
CA ILE A 96 1.17 -1.66 -9.30
C ILE A 96 0.34 -0.53 -8.64
N THR A 97 -0.49 -0.89 -7.67
CA THR A 97 -1.32 0.08 -6.93
C THR A 97 -0.47 1.06 -6.13
N GLN A 98 0.53 0.57 -5.42
CA GLN A 98 1.43 1.41 -4.63
C GLN A 98 2.20 2.42 -5.49
N LYS A 99 2.75 1.97 -6.63
CA LYS A 99 3.44 2.86 -7.58
C LYS A 99 2.51 3.96 -8.08
N TYR A 100 1.27 3.62 -8.40
CA TYR A 100 0.27 4.60 -8.80
C TYR A 100 -0.01 5.63 -7.68
N LEU A 101 -0.21 5.16 -6.45
CA LEU A 101 -0.47 6.03 -5.29
C LEU A 101 0.69 6.98 -4.96
N GLN A 102 1.90 6.67 -5.39
CA GLN A 102 3.10 7.51 -5.22
C GLN A 102 3.28 8.55 -6.33
N THR A 103 2.34 8.65 -7.28
CA THR A 103 2.39 9.66 -8.35
C THR A 103 2.25 11.06 -7.76
N VAL A 104 3.16 11.98 -8.13
CA VAL A 104 3.10 13.37 -7.68
C VAL A 104 1.83 14.05 -8.22
N GLY A 105 1.16 14.84 -7.38
CA GLY A 105 -0.07 15.55 -7.76
C GLY A 105 -1.31 14.67 -7.87
N LEU A 106 -1.27 13.45 -7.30
CA LEU A 106 -2.43 12.56 -7.29
C LEU A 106 -3.56 13.11 -6.41
N THR A 107 -4.78 13.15 -6.94
CA THR A 107 -5.96 13.57 -6.18
C THR A 107 -6.46 12.43 -5.29
N LEU A 108 -7.03 12.78 -4.14
CA LEU A 108 -7.61 11.80 -3.22
C LEU A 108 -8.71 10.95 -3.87
N GLU A 109 -9.52 11.53 -4.77
CA GLU A 109 -10.52 10.79 -5.57
C GLU A 109 -9.87 9.65 -6.37
N LYS A 110 -8.78 9.94 -7.08
CA LYS A 110 -8.03 8.95 -7.86
C LYS A 110 -7.39 7.88 -6.96
N CYS A 111 -6.95 8.26 -5.76
CA CYS A 111 -6.45 7.29 -4.77
C CYS A 111 -7.53 6.27 -4.41
N ILE A 112 -8.75 6.73 -4.12
CA ILE A 112 -9.86 5.86 -3.73
C ILE A 112 -10.25 4.93 -4.87
N VAL A 113 -10.40 5.45 -6.09
CA VAL A 113 -10.68 4.62 -7.27
C VAL A 113 -9.63 3.52 -7.42
N LYS A 114 -8.34 3.84 -7.23
CA LYS A 114 -7.27 2.85 -7.32
C LYS A 114 -7.34 1.80 -6.21
N LEU A 115 -7.62 2.21 -4.97
CA LEU A 115 -7.77 1.29 -3.83
C LEU A 115 -8.99 0.38 -3.99
N GLN A 116 -10.11 0.92 -4.47
CA GLN A 116 -11.31 0.14 -4.80
C GLN A 116 -11.03 -0.86 -5.92
N GLY A 117 -10.23 -0.50 -6.92
CA GLY A 117 -9.77 -1.44 -7.95
C GLY A 117 -8.94 -2.59 -7.38
N LEU A 118 -8.00 -2.32 -6.46
CA LEU A 118 -7.23 -3.37 -5.78
C LEU A 118 -8.14 -4.27 -4.92
N LYS A 119 -9.12 -3.68 -4.23
CA LYS A 119 -10.11 -4.41 -3.44
C LYS A 119 -10.95 -5.35 -4.33
N ALA A 120 -11.45 -4.85 -5.46
CA ALA A 120 -12.19 -5.63 -6.44
C ALA A 120 -11.36 -6.80 -6.97
N PHE A 121 -10.09 -6.56 -7.34
CA PHE A 121 -9.16 -7.62 -7.72
C PHE A 121 -9.07 -8.73 -6.66
N LEU A 122 -8.88 -8.39 -5.38
CA LEU A 122 -8.75 -9.39 -4.32
C LEU A 122 -10.04 -10.19 -4.08
N ALA A 123 -11.20 -9.60 -4.34
CA ALA A 123 -12.48 -10.29 -4.24
C ALA A 123 -12.72 -11.20 -5.46
N ASP A 124 -12.52 -10.68 -6.66
CA ASP A 124 -12.83 -11.36 -7.92
C ASP A 124 -11.84 -12.50 -8.20
N GLN A 125 -10.55 -12.28 -7.92
CA GLN A 125 -9.48 -13.25 -8.17
C GLN A 125 -9.21 -14.16 -6.97
N ARG A 126 -10.01 -14.05 -5.89
CA ARG A 126 -9.79 -14.74 -4.62
C ARG A 126 -9.54 -16.24 -4.77
N SER A 127 -10.45 -16.94 -5.45
CA SER A 127 -10.36 -18.39 -5.68
C SER A 127 -9.27 -18.73 -6.70
N GLU A 128 -9.18 -17.93 -7.77
CA GLU A 128 -8.25 -18.16 -8.87
C GLU A 128 -6.77 -18.07 -8.41
N ILE A 129 -6.43 -17.09 -7.57
CA ILE A 129 -5.09 -16.95 -6.99
C ILE A 129 -4.71 -18.19 -6.17
N VAL A 130 -5.63 -18.66 -5.33
CA VAL A 130 -5.41 -19.82 -4.46
C VAL A 130 -5.28 -21.11 -5.27
N GLU A 131 -6.13 -21.28 -6.29
CA GLU A 131 -6.07 -22.44 -7.18
C GLU A 131 -4.79 -22.47 -8.00
N LYS A 132 -4.37 -21.32 -8.57
CA LYS A 132 -3.08 -21.18 -9.27
C LYS A 132 -1.91 -21.50 -8.34
N ALA A 133 -1.95 -21.07 -7.09
CA ALA A 133 -0.90 -21.34 -6.12
C ALA A 133 -0.76 -22.84 -5.83
N ILE A 134 -1.87 -23.53 -5.57
CA ILE A 134 -1.87 -24.98 -5.34
C ILE A 134 -1.47 -25.75 -6.60
N CYS A 135 -1.96 -25.35 -7.77
CA CYS A 135 -1.62 -25.98 -9.04
C CYS A 135 -0.11 -25.87 -9.33
N TYR A 136 0.46 -24.67 -9.17
CA TYR A 136 1.89 -24.42 -9.30
C TYR A 136 2.71 -25.29 -8.35
N ALA A 137 2.34 -25.36 -7.07
CA ALA A 137 3.07 -26.17 -6.10
C ALA A 137 2.98 -27.67 -6.42
N THR A 138 1.79 -28.15 -6.80
CA THR A 138 1.57 -29.57 -7.12
C THR A 138 2.33 -30.00 -8.36
N THR A 139 2.36 -29.16 -9.40
CA THR A 139 3.10 -29.42 -10.64
C THR A 139 4.60 -29.41 -10.38
N THR A 140 5.11 -28.37 -9.73
CA THR A 140 6.54 -28.25 -9.38
C THR A 140 7.00 -29.40 -8.49
N CYS A 141 6.20 -29.81 -7.49
CA CYS A 141 6.55 -30.95 -6.64
C CYS A 141 6.64 -32.27 -7.40
N LYS A 142 5.76 -32.50 -8.38
CA LYS A 142 5.79 -33.70 -9.22
C LYS A 142 7.00 -33.71 -10.16
N GLU A 143 7.33 -32.57 -10.76
CA GLU A 143 8.44 -32.43 -11.70
C GLU A 143 9.80 -32.57 -11.01
N MET A 144 9.92 -32.04 -9.79
CA MET A 144 11.17 -32.00 -9.02
C MET A 144 11.27 -33.11 -7.96
N ASP A 145 10.35 -34.08 -7.95
CA ASP A 145 10.26 -35.17 -6.96
C ASP A 145 10.30 -34.69 -5.49
N ILE A 146 9.59 -33.61 -5.20
CA ILE A 146 9.49 -33.04 -3.85
C ILE A 146 8.31 -33.68 -3.12
N SER A 147 8.57 -34.21 -1.91
CA SER A 147 7.52 -34.76 -1.05
C SER A 147 6.46 -33.71 -0.68
N MET A 148 5.19 -34.08 -0.85
CA MET A 148 4.03 -33.29 -0.41
C MET A 148 3.54 -33.70 1.00
N GLU A 149 4.34 -34.46 1.74
CA GLU A 149 3.99 -34.87 3.10
C GLU A 149 4.27 -33.75 4.10
N ARG A 150 3.52 -33.76 5.21
CA ARG A 150 3.77 -32.85 6.33
C ARG A 150 5.18 -33.09 6.90
N ARG A 151 6.03 -32.07 6.85
CA ARG A 151 7.29 -32.07 7.61
C ARG A 151 7.02 -31.78 9.09
N GLY A 152 7.29 -32.77 9.93
CA GLY A 152 7.22 -32.64 11.39
C GLY A 152 6.61 -33.86 12.07
N SER A 153 6.85 -33.99 13.36
CA SER A 153 6.25 -35.06 14.16
C SER A 153 4.75 -34.79 14.31
N VAL A 154 3.93 -35.55 13.57
CA VAL A 154 2.49 -35.59 13.82
C VAL A 154 2.32 -36.12 15.24
N LYS A 155 1.81 -35.29 16.15
CA LYS A 155 1.36 -35.76 17.46
C LYS A 155 0.17 -36.68 17.24
N LEU A 156 0.43 -37.97 17.05
CA LEU A 156 -0.59 -39.00 17.07
C LEU A 156 -1.26 -38.93 18.43
N ARG A 157 -2.53 -38.53 18.46
CA ARG A 157 -3.38 -38.77 19.63
C ARG A 157 -3.42 -40.28 19.84
N LYS A 158 -3.24 -40.72 21.10
CA LYS A 158 -3.44 -42.13 21.45
C LYS A 158 -4.91 -42.48 21.18
N THR A 159 -5.15 -43.33 20.18
CA THR A 159 -6.46 -43.90 19.90
C THR A 159 -6.79 -44.97 20.94
N MET A 160 -8.05 -45.07 21.33
CA MET A 160 -8.49 -46.12 22.27
C MET A 160 -8.62 -47.48 21.54
N PRO A 161 -8.44 -48.62 22.23
CA PRO A 161 -8.67 -49.93 21.63
C PRO A 161 -10.09 -50.05 21.07
N GLY A 162 -10.22 -50.34 19.78
CA GLY A 162 -11.51 -50.47 19.07
C GLY A 162 -11.91 -49.28 18.21
N GLU A 163 -11.19 -48.16 18.30
CA GLU A 163 -11.43 -46.97 17.49
C GLU A 163 -10.88 -47.15 16.06
N LYS A 164 -11.78 -47.30 15.07
CA LYS A 164 -11.44 -47.44 13.63
C LYS A 164 -11.49 -46.12 12.87
N ALA A 165 -11.80 -45.01 13.54
CA ALA A 165 -11.90 -43.70 12.91
C ALA A 165 -10.50 -43.17 12.59
N LYS A 166 -10.20 -42.95 11.30
CA LYS A 166 -9.08 -42.11 10.90
C LYS A 166 -9.52 -40.66 11.09
N ASP A 167 -8.70 -39.86 11.78
CA ASP A 167 -8.95 -38.43 11.97
C ASP A 167 -9.26 -37.77 10.60
N ALA A 168 -10.40 -37.09 10.49
CA ALA A 168 -10.79 -36.33 9.30
C ALA A 168 -10.04 -34.98 9.23
N GLY A 169 -8.72 -35.03 9.44
CA GLY A 169 -7.87 -33.85 9.35
C GLY A 169 -7.79 -33.35 7.91
N PHE A 170 -7.74 -32.03 7.74
CA PHE A 170 -7.48 -31.44 6.43
C PHE A 170 -6.21 -32.01 5.82
N THR A 171 -6.25 -32.26 4.51
CA THR A 171 -5.05 -32.53 3.73
C THR A 171 -4.14 -31.30 3.70
N LEU A 172 -2.84 -31.48 3.46
CA LEU A 172 -1.90 -30.35 3.37
C LEU A 172 -2.33 -29.29 2.33
N PRO A 173 -2.82 -29.65 1.12
CA PRO A 173 -3.34 -28.67 0.18
C PRO A 173 -4.57 -27.90 0.70
N GLU A 174 -5.50 -28.56 1.40
CA GLU A 174 -6.68 -27.90 1.98
C GLU A 174 -6.30 -26.93 3.10
N GLU A 175 -5.33 -27.31 3.94
CA GLU A 175 -4.78 -26.45 4.98
C GLU A 175 -4.14 -25.19 4.37
N MET A 176 -3.31 -25.37 3.33
CA MET A 176 -2.72 -24.25 2.59
C MET A 176 -3.78 -23.36 1.94
N LYS A 177 -4.82 -23.94 1.31
CA LYS A 177 -5.96 -23.19 0.76
C LYS A 177 -6.64 -22.35 1.84
N SER A 178 -6.97 -22.94 2.98
CA SER A 178 -7.64 -22.24 4.07
C SER A 178 -6.80 -21.07 4.59
N ALA A 179 -5.48 -21.28 4.77
CA ALA A 179 -4.59 -20.22 5.24
C ALA A 179 -4.48 -19.07 4.22
N MET A 180 -4.35 -19.39 2.92
CA MET A 180 -4.30 -18.37 1.86
C MET A 180 -5.59 -17.57 1.75
N PHE A 181 -6.75 -18.22 1.89
CA PHE A 181 -8.04 -17.53 1.95
C PHE A 181 -8.13 -16.59 3.15
N GLU A 182 -7.69 -17.01 4.33
CA GLU A 182 -7.65 -16.15 5.52
C GLU A 182 -6.77 -14.91 5.28
N TYR A 183 -5.62 -15.07 4.61
CA TYR A 183 -4.76 -13.93 4.25
C TYR A 183 -5.43 -12.96 3.29
N LEU A 184 -6.11 -13.45 2.25
CA LEU A 184 -6.84 -12.61 1.30
C LEU A 184 -8.00 -11.88 1.96
N ASP A 185 -8.80 -12.57 2.78
CA ASP A 185 -9.96 -11.98 3.46
C ASP A 185 -9.53 -10.91 4.45
N ARG A 186 -8.47 -11.18 5.22
CA ARG A 186 -7.90 -10.21 6.13
C ARG A 186 -7.34 -9.01 5.38
N PHE A 187 -6.62 -9.23 4.28
CA PHE A 187 -6.05 -8.15 3.49
C PHE A 187 -7.13 -7.27 2.85
N HIS A 188 -8.19 -7.90 2.32
CA HIS A 188 -9.36 -7.21 1.79
C HIS A 188 -10.04 -6.36 2.86
N HIS A 189 -10.28 -6.90 4.06
CA HIS A 189 -10.87 -6.15 5.18
C HIS A 189 -9.99 -4.97 5.63
N GLU A 190 -8.69 -5.19 5.70
CA GLU A 190 -7.71 -4.15 6.04
C GLU A 190 -7.66 -3.03 5.00
N LEU A 191 -7.79 -3.36 3.70
CA LEU A 191 -7.91 -2.36 2.64
C LEU A 191 -9.23 -1.60 2.73
N GLU A 192 -10.32 -2.28 3.07
CA GLU A 192 -11.63 -1.65 3.24
C GLU A 192 -11.60 -0.57 4.32
N ILE A 193 -11.06 -0.88 5.50
CA ILE A 193 -10.93 0.09 6.59
C ILE A 193 -10.14 1.32 6.14
N ARG A 194 -9.05 1.12 5.40
CA ARG A 194 -8.21 2.23 4.89
C ARG A 194 -8.93 3.05 3.82
N SER A 195 -9.66 2.40 2.91
CA SER A 195 -10.45 3.10 1.89
C SER A 195 -11.50 3.98 2.54
N GLN A 196 -12.28 3.44 3.49
CA GLN A 196 -13.30 4.18 4.23
C GLN A 196 -12.73 5.39 4.98
N ALA A 197 -11.53 5.28 5.54
CA ALA A 197 -10.88 6.42 6.18
C ALA A 197 -10.58 7.56 5.19
N ILE A 198 -10.14 7.24 3.97
CA ILE A 198 -9.88 8.24 2.92
C ILE A 198 -11.20 8.80 2.38
N GLU A 199 -12.23 7.97 2.23
CA GLU A 199 -13.58 8.40 1.82
C GLU A 199 -14.17 9.39 2.82
N LYS A 200 -13.96 9.14 4.13
CA LYS A 200 -14.35 10.08 5.19
C LYS A 200 -13.67 11.43 5.01
N ILE A 201 -12.36 11.46 4.75
CA ILE A 201 -11.63 12.71 4.49
C ILE A 201 -12.15 13.41 3.23
N LEU A 202 -12.39 12.69 2.14
CA LEU A 202 -12.99 13.28 0.92
C LEU A 202 -14.36 13.88 1.22
N SER A 203 -15.21 13.18 1.96
CA SER A 203 -16.56 13.67 2.27
C SER A 203 -16.57 14.90 3.18
N MET A 204 -15.61 14.98 4.11
CA MET A 204 -15.39 16.14 4.98
C MET A 204 -14.98 17.39 4.17
N PHE A 205 -14.06 17.23 3.22
CA PHE A 205 -13.57 18.33 2.37
C PHE A 205 -14.31 18.47 1.04
N ALA A 206 -15.48 17.84 0.90
CA ALA A 206 -16.22 17.78 -0.38
C ALA A 206 -16.48 19.19 -0.97
N VAL A 207 -16.71 20.19 -0.12
CA VAL A 207 -16.99 21.58 -0.53
C VAL A 207 -15.84 22.24 -1.28
N ILE A 208 -14.60 21.99 -0.84
CA ILE A 208 -13.39 22.66 -1.32
C ILE A 208 -12.77 21.91 -2.51
N GLN A 209 -13.33 20.75 -2.88
CA GLN A 209 -12.81 20.00 -4.02
C GLN A 209 -12.97 20.79 -5.32
N PRO A 210 -11.99 20.72 -6.25
CA PRO A 210 -12.02 21.39 -7.56
C PRO A 210 -13.37 21.27 -8.29
N ASN A 211 -13.92 20.05 -8.33
CA ASN A 211 -15.20 19.79 -8.99
C ASN A 211 -16.35 20.54 -8.30
N SER A 212 -16.36 20.59 -6.97
CA SER A 212 -17.38 21.30 -6.21
C SER A 212 -17.28 22.82 -6.37
N LEU A 213 -16.07 23.36 -6.34
CA LEU A 213 -15.84 24.80 -6.49
C LEU A 213 -16.35 25.33 -7.84
N VAL A 214 -16.27 24.54 -8.91
CA VAL A 214 -16.66 24.98 -10.26
C VAL A 214 -18.07 24.54 -10.64
N VAL A 215 -18.45 23.30 -10.33
CA VAL A 215 -19.62 22.64 -10.96
C VAL A 215 -20.79 22.44 -9.99
N ALA A 216 -20.54 22.31 -8.68
CA ALA A 216 -21.59 21.96 -7.73
C ALA A 216 -22.77 22.93 -7.78
N THR A 217 -23.99 22.39 -7.70
CA THR A 217 -25.18 23.23 -7.60
C THR A 217 -25.27 23.85 -6.21
N GLU A 218 -26.10 24.90 -6.06
CA GLU A 218 -26.34 25.50 -4.75
C GLU A 218 -26.81 24.47 -3.71
N LYS A 219 -27.65 23.51 -4.13
CA LYS A 219 -28.12 22.43 -3.26
C LYS A 219 -26.98 21.53 -2.79
N ASP A 220 -26.05 21.20 -3.69
CA ASP A 220 -24.90 20.36 -3.37
C ASP A 220 -23.97 21.06 -2.38
N ILE A 221 -23.69 22.35 -2.60
CA ILE A 221 -22.86 23.15 -1.69
C ILE A 221 -23.49 23.16 -0.30
N ARG A 222 -24.79 23.49 -0.19
CA ARG A 222 -25.51 23.48 1.10
C ARG A 222 -25.51 22.12 1.80
N ASN A 223 -25.44 21.02 1.04
CA ASN A 223 -25.31 19.67 1.60
C ASN A 223 -23.88 19.32 2.05
N TYR A 224 -22.86 19.91 1.43
CA TYR A 224 -21.46 19.65 1.73
C TYR A 224 -20.93 20.54 2.85
N THR A 225 -21.33 21.82 2.92
CA THR A 225 -20.79 22.80 3.88
C THR A 225 -20.89 22.37 5.34
N PRO A 226 -22.02 21.79 5.81
CA PRO A 226 -22.13 21.34 7.19
C PRO A 226 -21.07 20.32 7.59
N LYS A 227 -20.63 19.46 6.66
CA LYS A 227 -19.64 18.41 6.92
C LYS A 227 -18.25 18.97 7.26
N LEU A 228 -17.96 20.17 6.78
CA LEU A 228 -16.73 20.88 7.09
C LEU A 228 -16.90 21.70 8.37
N THR A 229 -17.98 22.47 8.49
CA THR A 229 -18.20 23.39 9.63
C THR A 229 -18.47 22.68 10.95
N GLU A 230 -18.96 21.43 10.91
CA GLU A 230 -19.13 20.61 12.13
C GLU A 230 -17.78 20.29 12.79
N ILE A 231 -16.69 20.25 12.01
CA ILE A 231 -15.35 19.91 12.49
C ILE A 231 -14.50 21.18 12.68
N PHE A 232 -14.73 22.21 11.86
CA PHE A 232 -14.05 23.49 11.89
C PHE A 232 -15.07 24.61 12.11
N ASP A 233 -15.22 25.04 13.36
CA ASP A 233 -16.15 26.08 13.80
C ASP A 233 -15.75 27.51 13.38
N GLU A 234 -14.52 27.67 12.89
CA GLU A 234 -14.00 28.93 12.34
C GLU A 234 -14.72 29.38 11.05
N PHE A 235 -15.41 28.47 10.36
CA PHE A 235 -16.09 28.78 9.10
C PHE A 235 -17.61 28.88 9.26
N SER A 236 -18.18 29.96 8.73
CA SER A 236 -19.64 30.08 8.56
C SER A 236 -20.09 29.41 7.26
N ASN A 237 -21.20 28.65 7.34
CA ASN A 237 -21.80 28.00 6.17
C ASN A 237 -22.13 28.99 5.04
N GLU A 238 -22.64 30.17 5.42
CA GLU A 238 -23.04 31.21 4.47
C GLU A 238 -21.83 31.94 3.87
N ASP A 239 -20.75 32.10 4.63
CA ASP A 239 -19.53 32.74 4.12
C ASP A 239 -18.84 31.85 3.09
N ILE A 240 -18.72 30.55 3.36
CA ILE A 240 -18.18 29.59 2.37
C ILE A 240 -19.01 29.63 1.09
N PHE A 241 -20.34 29.64 1.20
CA PHE A 241 -21.22 29.69 0.04
C PHE A 241 -20.97 30.95 -0.81
N ARG A 242 -20.92 32.12 -0.17
CA ARG A 242 -20.68 33.41 -0.84
C ARG A 242 -19.31 33.46 -1.51
N GLU A 243 -18.27 32.95 -0.85
CA GLU A 243 -16.91 32.96 -1.41
C GLU A 243 -16.78 32.01 -2.61
N ILE A 244 -17.49 30.86 -2.63
CA ILE A 244 -17.52 29.98 -3.80
C ILE A 244 -18.21 30.67 -4.99
N GLU A 245 -19.34 31.34 -4.77
CA GLU A 245 -19.98 32.12 -5.83
C GLU A 245 -19.07 33.25 -6.34
N ARG A 246 -18.39 33.93 -5.42
CA ARG A 246 -17.43 34.98 -5.75
C ARG A 246 -16.30 34.42 -6.59
N LEU A 247 -15.74 33.25 -6.24
CA LEU A 247 -14.72 32.56 -7.02
C LEU A 247 -15.19 32.30 -8.46
N ARG A 248 -16.40 31.74 -8.63
CA ARG A 248 -16.98 31.45 -9.97
C ARG A 248 -17.08 32.71 -10.83
N ARG A 249 -17.58 33.82 -10.28
CA ARG A 249 -17.69 35.10 -11.00
C ARG A 249 -16.33 35.63 -11.50
N HIS A 250 -15.26 35.43 -10.74
CA HIS A 250 -13.92 35.87 -11.17
C HIS A 250 -13.30 34.92 -12.19
N LEU A 251 -13.54 33.61 -12.08
CA LEU A 251 -13.13 32.66 -13.13
C LEU A 251 -13.77 33.04 -14.48
N GLU A 252 -15.05 33.39 -14.46
CA GLU A 252 -15.78 33.89 -15.63
C GLU A 252 -15.19 35.22 -16.14
N ALA A 253 -14.86 36.15 -15.25
CA ALA A 253 -14.27 37.45 -15.61
C ALA A 253 -12.86 37.33 -16.21
N ASP A 254 -12.02 36.40 -15.72
CA ASP A 254 -10.69 36.09 -16.28
C ASP A 254 -10.78 35.17 -17.51
N LYS A 255 -12.02 34.89 -18.01
CA LYS A 255 -12.32 34.07 -19.19
C LYS A 255 -11.82 32.63 -19.11
N ILE A 256 -11.72 32.08 -17.90
CA ILE A 256 -11.33 30.68 -17.68
C ILE A 256 -12.55 29.79 -17.92
N SER A 257 -12.39 28.79 -18.78
CA SER A 257 -13.49 27.85 -19.05
C SER A 257 -13.70 26.89 -17.87
N VAL A 258 -14.95 26.47 -17.67
CA VAL A 258 -15.30 25.46 -16.64
C VAL A 258 -14.51 24.15 -16.85
N GLU A 259 -14.31 23.73 -18.09
CA GLU A 259 -13.56 22.50 -18.41
C GLU A 259 -12.06 22.62 -18.15
N GLU A 260 -11.51 23.82 -18.20
CA GLU A 260 -10.14 24.10 -17.79
C GLU A 260 -10.02 24.10 -16.27
N ALA A 261 -10.91 24.82 -15.58
CA ALA A 261 -10.91 24.91 -14.12
C ALA A 261 -11.12 23.54 -13.44
N LYS A 262 -11.93 22.65 -14.01
CA LYS A 262 -12.09 21.26 -13.52
C LYS A 262 -10.77 20.48 -13.46
N LYS A 263 -9.81 20.80 -14.32
CA LYS A 263 -8.50 20.12 -14.37
C LYS A 263 -7.51 20.72 -13.39
N TRP A 264 -7.85 21.86 -12.78
CA TRP A 264 -6.97 22.52 -11.84
C TRP A 264 -6.84 21.73 -10.55
N THR A 265 -5.63 21.73 -10.01
CA THR A 265 -5.34 21.23 -8.67
C THR A 265 -5.83 22.22 -7.62
N ALA A 266 -6.03 21.76 -6.38
CA ALA A 266 -6.35 22.64 -5.26
C ALA A 266 -5.32 23.78 -5.10
N LEU A 267 -4.04 23.51 -5.39
CA LEU A 267 -2.98 24.52 -5.37
C LEU A 267 -3.19 25.61 -6.42
N GLN A 268 -3.59 25.26 -7.64
CA GLN A 268 -3.88 26.25 -8.69
C GLN A 268 -5.09 27.13 -8.34
N PHE A 269 -6.11 26.56 -7.71
CA PHE A 269 -7.21 27.37 -7.16
C PHE A 269 -6.72 28.34 -6.09
N LEU A 270 -5.88 27.89 -5.16
CA LEU A 270 -5.30 28.74 -4.12
C LEU A 270 -4.44 29.87 -4.72
N GLU A 271 -3.58 29.56 -5.70
CA GLU A 271 -2.78 30.57 -6.40
C GLU A 271 -3.66 31.60 -7.12
N PHE A 272 -4.77 31.16 -7.73
CA PHE A 272 -5.74 32.05 -8.35
C PHE A 272 -6.43 32.95 -7.33
N ILE A 273 -6.83 32.40 -6.18
CA ILE A 273 -7.44 33.15 -5.08
C ILE A 273 -6.43 34.18 -4.53
N VAL A 274 -5.16 33.82 -4.38
CA VAL A 274 -4.14 34.77 -3.92
C VAL A 274 -3.88 35.86 -4.96
N LYS A 275 -3.82 35.50 -6.25
CA LYS A 275 -3.61 36.45 -7.37
C LYS A 275 -4.65 37.57 -7.39
N TRP A 276 -5.90 37.26 -7.08
CA TRP A 276 -7.03 38.20 -7.11
C TRP A 276 -7.39 38.77 -5.75
N ASP A 277 -6.54 38.55 -4.74
CA ASP A 277 -6.61 39.13 -3.40
C ASP A 277 -7.99 39.02 -2.74
N TYR A 278 -8.53 37.80 -2.68
CA TYR A 278 -9.73 37.52 -1.89
C TYR A 278 -9.49 37.71 -0.38
N VAL A 279 -8.23 37.90 0.03
CA VAL A 279 -7.82 38.14 1.42
C VAL A 279 -7.95 39.63 1.74
N THR A 280 -9.17 40.16 1.73
CA THR A 280 -9.68 41.24 2.61
C THR A 280 -10.92 41.89 2.00
N ALA A 281 -12.10 41.37 2.32
CA ALA A 281 -13.32 42.17 2.25
C ALA A 281 -14.38 41.71 3.27
N ALA A 282 -13.99 41.40 4.51
CA ALA A 282 -14.97 41.22 5.59
C ALA A 282 -14.34 41.35 6.98
N LEU A 283 -14.07 42.60 7.38
CA LEU A 283 -14.31 43.10 8.75
C LEU A 283 -14.25 44.63 8.71
N CYS A 284 -15.23 45.25 8.03
CA CYS A 284 -15.75 46.57 8.39
C CYS A 284 -16.99 46.91 7.56
N PRO A 285 -18.11 47.17 8.24
CA PRO A 285 -18.76 48.45 8.03
C PRO A 285 -18.93 49.15 9.38
N ALA A 286 -17.99 50.01 9.74
CA ALA A 286 -18.30 51.14 10.62
C ALA A 286 -17.24 52.23 10.48
N VAL A 287 -17.69 53.40 10.00
CA VAL A 287 -17.44 54.70 10.63
C VAL A 287 -16.05 54.89 11.25
N CYS A 288 -15.23 55.74 10.64
CA CYS A 288 -14.07 56.35 11.32
C CYS A 288 -14.52 56.99 12.65
N PRO A 289 -13.76 56.82 13.75
CA PRO A 289 -12.75 57.85 14.02
C PRO A 289 -11.44 57.34 14.67
N VAL A 290 -10.35 58.01 14.26
CA VAL A 290 -9.17 58.44 15.02
C VAL A 290 -8.64 57.54 16.15
N GLY A 291 -7.44 57.02 15.97
CA GLY A 291 -6.59 56.52 17.07
C GLY A 291 -5.65 55.43 16.61
N GLY A 292 -4.36 55.75 16.48
CA GLY A 292 -3.36 54.84 15.93
C GLY A 292 -3.04 53.65 16.83
N PHE A 293 -2.74 52.50 16.20
CA PHE A 293 -1.79 51.49 16.67
C PHE A 293 -1.39 50.63 15.47
N THR A 294 -0.08 50.47 15.26
CA THR A 294 0.52 49.65 14.19
C THR A 294 0.30 48.16 14.42
N PRO A 295 -0.08 47.33 13.43
CA PRO A 295 -0.17 45.89 13.61
C PRO A 295 1.05 45.13 13.06
N LYS A 296 1.44 44.14 13.86
CA LYS A 296 2.43 43.09 13.61
C LYS A 296 2.01 42.19 12.42
N ILE A 297 2.49 42.47 11.21
CA ILE A 297 2.30 41.56 10.04
C ILE A 297 3.63 41.28 9.34
N CYS A 298 4.71 41.13 10.11
CA CYS A 298 5.98 40.60 9.60
C CYS A 298 6.22 39.12 9.92
N ASN A 299 5.34 38.46 10.70
CA ASN A 299 5.59 37.10 11.18
C ASN A 299 4.96 35.97 10.34
N LEU A 300 3.90 36.24 9.57
CA LEU A 300 3.19 35.20 8.79
C LEU A 300 3.96 34.74 7.55
N GLN A 301 4.72 35.63 6.90
CA GLN A 301 5.53 35.27 5.72
C GLN A 301 6.74 34.39 6.07
N THR A 302 7.28 34.55 7.29
CA THR A 302 8.31 33.66 7.86
C THR A 302 7.77 32.32 8.32
N GLU A 303 6.51 32.24 8.77
CA GLU A 303 5.90 30.96 9.18
C GLU A 303 5.59 30.07 7.97
N ILE A 304 5.07 30.63 6.86
CA ILE A 304 4.75 29.87 5.62
C ILE A 304 6.02 29.29 4.96
N THR A 305 7.15 30.00 5.03
CA THR A 305 8.44 29.50 4.54
C THR A 305 9.06 28.46 5.48
N SER A 306 8.78 28.53 6.78
CA SER A 306 9.20 27.49 7.74
C SER A 306 8.35 26.22 7.64
N ASP A 307 7.04 26.34 7.39
CA ASP A 307 6.12 25.21 7.29
C ASP A 307 6.24 24.46 5.96
N THR A 308 6.68 25.13 4.89
CA THR A 308 7.06 24.44 3.63
C THR A 308 8.37 23.64 3.77
N LEU A 309 9.29 24.07 4.62
CA LEU A 309 10.46 23.26 5.02
C LEU A 309 10.03 22.10 5.95
N ARG A 310 9.11 22.35 6.88
CA ARG A 310 8.56 21.32 7.80
C ARG A 310 7.69 20.28 7.09
N ALA A 311 7.02 20.65 6.00
CA ALA A 311 6.26 19.74 5.12
C ALA A 311 7.17 18.80 4.32
N LYS A 312 8.38 19.26 3.92
CA LYS A 312 9.42 18.40 3.35
C LYS A 312 9.95 17.40 4.38
N ASP A 313 10.08 17.78 5.65
CA ASP A 313 10.41 16.87 6.75
C ASP A 313 9.28 15.88 7.07
N TRP A 314 8.01 16.29 6.93
CA TRP A 314 6.85 15.41 7.06
C TRP A 314 6.76 14.37 5.93
N HIS A 315 7.16 14.72 4.70
CA HIS A 315 7.26 13.77 3.59
C HIS A 315 8.30 12.67 3.89
N ASN A 316 9.37 13.00 4.63
CA ASN A 316 10.33 12.01 5.13
C ASN A 316 9.76 11.20 6.32
N HIS A 317 8.95 11.79 7.19
CA HIS A 317 8.38 11.10 8.35
C HIS A 317 7.28 10.08 8.00
N ILE A 318 6.52 10.27 6.91
CA ILE A 318 5.55 9.29 6.40
C ILE A 318 6.24 8.05 5.80
N THR A 319 7.54 8.13 5.49
CA THR A 319 8.34 6.96 5.08
C THR A 319 8.79 6.06 6.25
N GLU A 320 8.53 6.46 7.50
CA GLU A 320 8.87 5.70 8.70
C GLU A 320 7.67 5.49 9.63
N LYS A 321 6.78 4.54 9.27
CA LYS A 321 6.20 3.50 10.16
C LYS A 321 4.90 2.94 9.60
N PRO A 322 4.88 1.65 9.22
CA PRO A 322 3.67 0.86 9.27
C PRO A 322 3.45 0.29 10.68
N SER A 323 2.18 0.25 11.08
CA SER A 323 1.62 -0.36 12.30
C SER A 323 2.40 -1.58 12.84
N MET A 324 2.69 -1.56 14.14
CA MET A 324 3.32 -2.64 14.92
C MET A 324 2.58 -3.99 14.85
N SER A 325 1.31 -3.99 14.46
CA SER A 325 0.45 -5.18 14.51
C SER A 325 0.93 -6.28 13.55
N MET A 326 1.37 -5.93 12.33
CA MET A 326 1.73 -6.92 11.31
C MET A 326 3.15 -7.50 11.48
N LYS A 327 4.06 -6.76 12.14
CA LYS A 327 5.45 -7.20 12.42
C LYS A 327 5.55 -8.29 13.49
N LYS A 328 4.51 -8.47 14.31
CA LYS A 328 4.52 -9.43 15.43
C LYS A 328 4.22 -10.87 14.97
N TYR A 329 3.56 -11.06 13.83
CA TYR A 329 3.06 -12.36 13.40
C TYR A 329 4.01 -13.11 12.44
N LEU A 330 4.86 -12.41 11.67
CA LEU A 330 5.88 -13.05 10.82
C LEU A 330 7.16 -13.48 11.57
N ARG A 331 7.24 -13.29 12.90
CA ARG A 331 8.31 -13.87 13.73
C ARG A 331 7.99 -15.31 14.21
N ARG A 332 6.85 -15.86 13.83
CA ARG A 332 6.39 -17.21 14.21
C ARG A 332 6.15 -18.16 13.03
N ALA A 333 6.58 -17.79 11.82
CA ALA A 333 6.65 -18.68 10.66
C ALA A 333 8.11 -19.09 10.43
#